data_AF-A0A7X0KQY3-F1
#
_entry.id   AF-A0A7X0KQY3-F1
#
_cell.length_a   1.000
_cell.length_b   1.000
_cell.length_c   1.000
_cell.angle_alpha   90.00
_cell.angle_beta   90.00
_cell.angle_gamma   90.00
#
_symmetry.space_group_name_H-M   'P 1'
#
loop_
_entity.id
_entity.type
_entity.pdbx_description
1 polymer ?
#
loop_
_entity_poly.entity_id
_entity_poly.type
_entity_poly.pdbx_seq_one_letter_code
_entity_poly.pdbx_strand_id
1 'polypeptide(L)'
;MTPRATASHAASPRLPLSGVLAMALLFGAASAHADTALERERLAGAQRLLDQADRLAAMAAPAAAAEPSRYHFDYARLHDDVRRMQAGFASYLVPVRAQPRDPSALAGEYTRESAPRPAPAEPRR
;
A
#
# COMPACT_ATOMS: atom_id res chain seq x y z
N MET A 1 -47.48 -6.38 39.17
CA MET A 1 -46.72 -5.40 38.38
C MET A 1 -45.24 -5.74 38.50
N THR A 2 -44.63 -6.31 37.47
CA THR A 2 -43.23 -6.78 37.45
C THR A 2 -42.37 -5.78 36.65
N PRO A 3 -41.23 -5.29 37.18
CA PRO A 3 -40.33 -4.48 36.38
C PRO A 3 -39.29 -5.35 35.64
N ARG A 4 -39.40 -5.20 34.32
CA ARG A 4 -38.48 -5.41 33.20
C ARG A 4 -36.97 -5.49 33.52
N ALA A 5 -36.36 -6.63 33.19
CA ALA A 5 -34.92 -6.80 33.12
C ALA A 5 -34.32 -6.03 31.93
N THR A 6 -33.25 -5.28 32.17
CA THR A 6 -32.41 -4.64 31.14
C THR A 6 -31.41 -5.67 30.61
N ALA A 7 -31.61 -6.14 29.38
CA ALA A 7 -30.64 -6.98 28.69
C ALA A 7 -29.45 -6.14 28.22
N SER A 8 -28.29 -6.35 28.83
CA SER A 8 -27.00 -5.80 28.41
C SER A 8 -26.63 -6.38 27.04
N HIS A 9 -26.63 -5.55 26.00
CA HIS A 9 -26.11 -5.93 24.68
C HIS A 9 -24.58 -5.87 24.73
N ALA A 10 -23.95 -7.01 25.01
CA ALA A 10 -22.52 -7.18 24.80
C ALA A 10 -22.25 -7.19 23.29
N ALA A 11 -21.84 -6.05 22.75
CA ALA A 11 -21.40 -5.93 21.36
C ALA A 11 -20.16 -6.80 21.15
N SER A 12 -20.29 -7.84 20.33
CA SER A 12 -19.18 -8.72 19.96
C SER A 12 -18.17 -7.94 19.13
N PRO A 13 -16.88 -7.89 19.51
CA PRO A 13 -15.86 -7.26 18.68
C PRO A 13 -15.69 -8.11 17.41
N ARG A 14 -16.24 -7.62 16.28
CA ARG A 14 -16.00 -8.19 14.97
C ARG A 14 -14.58 -7.83 14.56
N LEU A 15 -13.63 -8.69 14.90
CA LEU A 15 -12.26 -8.60 14.39
C LEU A 15 -12.33 -8.60 12.85
N PRO A 16 -11.77 -7.58 12.16
CA PRO A 16 -11.74 -7.59 10.71
C PRO A 16 -10.98 -8.82 10.23
N LEU A 17 -11.60 -9.60 9.33
CA LEU A 17 -11.07 -10.85 8.77
C LEU A 17 -9.62 -10.70 8.27
N SER A 18 -9.26 -9.49 7.82
CA SER A 18 -7.92 -9.10 7.38
C SER A 18 -6.83 -9.24 8.46
N GLY A 19 -7.16 -8.97 9.73
CA GLY A 19 -6.19 -9.06 10.84
C GLY A 19 -5.92 -10.50 11.28
N VAL A 20 -6.93 -11.37 11.17
CA VAL A 20 -6.81 -12.80 11.52
C VAL A 20 -5.95 -13.54 10.50
N LEU A 21 -6.07 -13.20 9.21
CA LEU A 21 -5.24 -13.79 8.14
C LEU A 21 -3.75 -13.43 8.31
N ALA A 22 -3.45 -12.18 8.67
CA ALA A 22 -2.06 -11.74 8.91
C ALA A 22 -1.39 -12.48 10.07
N MET A 23 -2.14 -12.77 11.15
CA MET A 23 -1.62 -13.49 12.32
C MET A 23 -1.43 -14.99 12.06
N ALA A 24 -2.35 -15.63 11.33
CA ALA A 24 -2.27 -17.05 11.00
C ALA A 24 -1.04 -17.38 10.13
N LEU A 25 -0.63 -16.45 9.28
CA LEU A 25 0.56 -16.59 8.44
C LEU A 25 1.88 -16.60 9.22
N LEU A 26 1.91 -16.20 10.50
CA LEU A 26 3.14 -16.06 11.29
C LEU A 26 3.53 -17.31 12.12
N PHE A 27 2.60 -18.25 12.38
CA PHE A 27 2.77 -19.24 13.46
C PHE A 27 2.87 -20.73 13.04
N GLY A 28 3.18 -21.02 11.77
CA GLY A 28 3.43 -22.41 11.32
C GLY A 28 4.86 -22.86 11.61
N ALA A 29 5.02 -23.86 12.49
CA ALA A 29 6.29 -24.58 12.67
C ALA A 29 6.68 -25.30 11.37
N ALA A 30 7.87 -25.04 10.82
CA ALA A 30 8.17 -25.41 9.44
C ALA A 30 9.51 -26.17 9.27
N SER A 31 9.47 -27.08 8.31
CA SER A 31 10.62 -27.76 7.72
C SER A 31 11.17 -26.90 6.59
N ALA A 32 12.47 -26.96 6.29
CA ALA A 32 13.11 -26.06 5.30
C ALA A 32 12.42 -25.99 3.92
N HIS A 33 11.76 -27.07 3.46
CA HIS A 33 10.97 -27.06 2.22
C HIS A 33 9.59 -26.41 2.40
N ALA A 34 8.93 -26.62 3.54
CA ALA A 34 7.71 -25.90 3.91
C ALA A 34 7.98 -24.40 4.16
N ASP A 35 9.15 -24.06 4.70
CA ASP A 35 9.60 -22.68 4.90
C ASP A 35 9.69 -21.93 3.57
N THR A 36 10.34 -22.51 2.55
CA THR A 36 10.43 -21.86 1.23
C THR A 36 9.09 -21.74 0.50
N ALA A 37 8.21 -22.74 0.62
CA ALA A 37 6.87 -22.67 0.04
C ALA A 37 6.01 -21.60 0.73
N LEU A 38 6.06 -21.54 2.06
CA LEU A 38 5.37 -20.55 2.88
C LEU A 38 5.90 -19.13 2.63
N GLU A 39 7.22 -18.97 2.49
CA GLU A 39 7.84 -17.71 2.12
C GLU A 39 7.34 -17.22 0.75
N ARG A 40 7.32 -18.11 -0.25
CA ARG A 40 6.80 -17.79 -1.59
C ARG A 40 5.33 -17.36 -1.55
N GLU A 41 4.51 -18.04 -0.75
CA GLU A 41 3.10 -17.67 -0.57
C GLU A 41 2.94 -16.29 0.09
N ARG A 42 3.72 -16.02 1.15
CA ARG A 42 3.73 -14.72 1.85
C ARG A 42 4.12 -13.59 0.89
N LEU A 43 5.16 -13.79 0.06
CA LEU A 43 5.60 -12.81 -0.93
C LEU A 43 4.58 -12.61 -2.06
N ALA A 44 3.93 -13.68 -2.54
CA ALA A 44 2.82 -13.56 -3.49
C ALA A 44 1.63 -12.79 -2.87
N GLY A 45 1.38 -12.97 -1.58
CA GLY A 45 0.44 -12.15 -0.80
C GLY A 45 0.83 -10.67 -0.79
N ALA A 46 2.10 -10.38 -0.52
CA ALA A 46 2.62 -9.02 -0.51
C ALA A 46 2.48 -8.33 -1.89
N GLN A 47 2.71 -9.05 -3.00
CA GLN A 47 2.47 -8.51 -4.35
C GLN A 47 1.00 -8.09 -4.56
N ARG A 48 0.04 -8.91 -4.11
CA ARG A 48 -1.38 -8.57 -4.20
C ARG A 48 -1.75 -7.35 -3.35
N LEU A 49 -1.14 -7.19 -2.18
CA LEU A 49 -1.33 -6.01 -1.34
C LEU A 49 -0.78 -4.74 -2.00
N LEU A 50 0.40 -4.83 -2.63
CA LEU A 50 0.98 -3.73 -3.40
C LEU A 50 0.08 -3.34 -4.59
N ASP A 51 -0.47 -4.31 -5.33
CA ASP A 51 -1.43 -4.03 -6.41
C ASP A 51 -2.71 -3.38 -5.91
N GLN A 52 -3.19 -3.77 -4.73
CA GLN A 52 -4.35 -3.14 -4.10
C GLN A 52 -4.05 -1.69 -3.70
N ALA A 53 -2.88 -1.42 -3.10
CA ALA A 53 -2.45 -0.08 -2.75
C ALA A 53 -2.35 0.82 -3.98
N ASP A 54 -1.76 0.31 -5.06
CA ASP A 54 -1.64 1.03 -6.35
C ASP A 54 -3.00 1.40 -6.95
N ARG A 55 -3.95 0.46 -6.95
CA ARG A 55 -5.33 0.74 -7.41
C ARG A 55 -6.04 1.77 -6.55
N LEU A 56 -5.90 1.69 -5.22
CA LEU A 56 -6.48 2.69 -4.31
C LEU A 56 -5.90 4.08 -4.56
N ALA A 57 -4.58 4.16 -4.77
CA ALA A 57 -3.88 5.38 -5.11
C ALA A 57 -4.39 5.97 -6.44
N ALA A 58 -4.52 5.14 -7.48
CA ALA A 58 -5.04 5.56 -8.78
C ALA A 58 -6.49 6.07 -8.71
N MET A 59 -7.34 5.49 -7.86
CA MET A 59 -8.71 5.96 -7.65
C MET A 59 -8.78 7.30 -6.90
N ALA A 60 -7.81 7.60 -6.03
CA ALA A 60 -7.76 8.84 -5.27
C ALA A 60 -7.16 10.01 -6.06
N ALA A 61 -6.26 9.74 -7.01
CA ALA A 61 -5.52 10.76 -7.76
C ALA A 61 -6.41 11.83 -8.45
N PRO A 62 -7.54 11.48 -9.12
CA PRO A 62 -8.38 12.50 -9.76
C PRO A 62 -9.02 13.48 -8.78
N ALA A 63 -9.45 12.99 -7.61
CA ALA A 63 -10.04 13.82 -6.57
C ALA A 63 -9.00 14.78 -5.97
N ALA A 64 -7.77 14.30 -5.74
CA ALA A 64 -6.67 15.13 -5.26
C ALA A 64 -6.26 16.20 -6.27
N ALA A 65 -6.37 15.92 -7.58
CA ALA A 65 -6.08 16.89 -8.64
C ALA A 65 -7.16 17.99 -8.75
N ALA A 66 -8.40 17.70 -8.37
CA ALA A 66 -9.51 18.65 -8.41
C ALA A 66 -9.46 19.68 -7.26
N GLU A 67 -8.88 19.30 -6.11
CA GLU A 67 -8.75 20.13 -4.91
C GLU A 67 -7.26 20.41 -4.60
N PRO A 68 -6.58 21.26 -5.41
CA PRO A 68 -5.14 21.44 -5.32
C PRO A 68 -4.72 22.14 -4.01
N SER A 69 -3.98 21.41 -3.18
CA SER A 69 -3.34 21.91 -1.96
C SER A 69 -1.90 22.38 -2.21
N ARG A 70 -1.36 23.19 -1.29
CA ARG A 70 0.06 23.58 -1.32
C ARG A 70 1.00 22.38 -1.28
N TYR A 71 0.66 21.38 -0.46
CA TYR A 71 1.35 20.10 -0.38
C TYR A 71 0.41 19.00 -0.85
N HIS A 72 0.77 18.29 -1.90
CA HIS A 72 -0.02 17.19 -2.44
C HIS A 72 0.78 15.89 -2.47
N PHE A 73 0.04 14.78 -2.50
CA PHE A 73 0.63 13.45 -2.58
C PHE A 73 1.02 13.13 -4.04
N ASP A 74 2.25 12.68 -4.26
CA ASP A 74 2.83 12.30 -5.55
C ASP A 74 2.44 10.86 -5.88
N TYR A 75 1.24 10.72 -6.44
CA TYR A 75 0.71 9.42 -6.87
C TYR A 75 1.58 8.75 -7.94
N ALA A 76 2.27 9.53 -8.78
CA ALA A 76 3.16 9.00 -9.81
C ALA A 76 4.41 8.36 -9.18
N ARG A 77 5.05 9.04 -8.22
CA ARG A 77 6.18 8.46 -7.47
C ARG A 77 5.79 7.21 -6.69
N LEU A 78 4.62 7.19 -6.05
CA LEU A 78 4.14 5.99 -5.36
C LEU A 78 3.97 4.83 -6.35
N HIS A 79 3.38 5.08 -7.52
CA HIS A 79 3.20 4.08 -8.55
C HIS A 79 4.54 3.47 -8.99
N ASP A 80 5.53 4.31 -9.28
CA ASP A 80 6.87 3.87 -9.69
C ASP A 80 7.55 3.01 -8.61
N ASP A 81 7.46 3.42 -7.34
CA ASP A 81 8.02 2.68 -6.21
C ASP A 81 7.31 1.34 -6.00
N VAL A 82 5.98 1.28 -6.16
CA VAL A 82 5.22 0.02 -6.11
C VAL A 82 5.66 -0.93 -7.22
N ARG A 83 5.79 -0.44 -8.46
CA ARG A 83 6.27 -1.27 -9.59
C ARG A 83 7.67 -1.79 -9.35
N ARG A 84 8.56 -0.97 -8.77
CA ARG A 84 9.92 -1.39 -8.40
C ARG A 84 9.91 -2.47 -7.32
N MET A 85 9.10 -2.32 -6.26
CA MET A 85 8.95 -3.34 -5.22
C MET A 85 8.43 -4.67 -5.79
N GLN A 86 7.43 -4.61 -6.66
CA GLN A 86 6.88 -5.79 -7.32
C GLN A 86 7.90 -6.50 -8.21
N ALA A 87 8.72 -5.75 -8.95
CA ALA A 87 9.81 -6.29 -9.75
C ALA A 87 10.87 -6.98 -8.87
N GLY A 88 11.18 -6.40 -7.70
CA GLY A 88 12.05 -7.01 -6.70
C GLY A 88 11.52 -8.35 -6.19
N PHE A 89 10.24 -8.41 -5.81
CA PHE A 89 9.61 -9.65 -5.35
C PHE A 89 9.53 -10.70 -6.46
N ALA A 90 9.12 -10.32 -7.67
CA ALA A 90 9.06 -11.23 -8.81
C ALA A 90 10.45 -11.82 -9.14
N SER A 91 11.50 -11.00 -9.05
CA SER A 91 12.88 -11.43 -9.28
C SER A 91 13.37 -12.46 -8.26
N TYR A 92 12.86 -12.42 -7.03
CA TYR A 92 13.16 -13.39 -5.99
C TYR A 92 12.35 -14.69 -6.18
N LEU A 93 11.05 -14.56 -6.47
CA LEU A 93 10.15 -15.70 -6.65
C LEU A 93 10.49 -16.54 -7.89
N VAL A 94 10.91 -15.90 -8.98
CA VAL A 94 11.33 -16.55 -10.23
C VAL A 94 12.72 -16.02 -10.60
N PRO A 95 13.79 -16.57 -10.00
CA PRO A 95 15.14 -16.11 -10.27
C PRO A 95 15.54 -16.48 -11.71
N VAL A 96 15.41 -15.54 -12.63
CA VAL A 96 16.05 -15.62 -13.94
C VAL A 96 17.53 -15.31 -13.74
N ARG A 97 18.43 -16.21 -14.17
CA ARG A 97 19.87 -15.93 -14.15
C ARG A 97 20.20 -14.91 -15.24
N ALA A 98 20.12 -13.62 -14.94
CA ALA A 98 20.63 -12.56 -15.81
C ALA A 98 20.95 -11.27 -15.01
N GLN A 99 22.23 -10.86 -15.08
CA GLN A 99 22.85 -9.55 -14.84
C GLN A 99 22.58 -8.74 -13.54
N PRO A 100 23.47 -7.77 -13.20
CA PRO A 100 23.28 -6.85 -12.09
C PRO A 100 21.95 -6.13 -12.22
N ARG A 101 21.10 -6.26 -11.20
CA ARG A 101 19.78 -5.62 -11.15
C ARG A 101 19.96 -4.13 -10.93
N ASP A 102 19.10 -3.32 -11.54
CA ASP A 102 19.04 -1.89 -11.26
C ASP A 102 18.79 -1.67 -9.76
N PRO A 103 19.76 -1.14 -9.00
CA PRO A 103 19.64 -0.92 -7.57
C PRO A 103 18.94 0.42 -7.27
N SER A 104 18.13 0.94 -8.19
CA SER A 104 17.52 2.25 -8.02
C SER A 104 16.74 2.30 -6.70
N ALA A 105 17.09 3.26 -5.84
CA ALA A 105 16.46 3.43 -4.55
C ALA A 105 14.99 3.80 -4.73
N LEU A 106 14.15 3.35 -3.79
CA LEU A 106 12.79 3.87 -3.68
C LEU A 106 12.86 5.38 -3.41
N ALA A 107 11.96 6.14 -4.02
CA ALA A 107 11.91 7.58 -3.83
C ALA A 107 11.65 7.92 -2.36
N GLY A 108 10.70 7.22 -1.72
CA GLY A 108 10.41 7.30 -0.28
C GLY A 108 9.79 8.63 0.21
N GLU A 109 9.96 9.72 -0.55
CA GLU A 109 9.30 11.02 -0.35
C GLU A 109 8.21 11.21 -1.42
N TYR A 110 6.97 11.24 -0.95
CA TYR A 110 5.77 11.37 -1.77
C TYR A 110 5.08 12.73 -1.62
N THR A 111 5.64 13.68 -0.89
CA THR A 111 5.08 15.02 -0.78
C THR A 111 5.64 15.93 -1.87
N ARG A 112 4.77 16.66 -2.56
CA ARG A 112 5.16 17.66 -3.56
C ARG A 112 4.58 19.02 -3.18
N GLU A 113 5.40 20.04 -3.31
CA GLU A 113 4.97 21.42 -3.18
C GLU A 113 4.51 21.95 -4.55
N SER A 114 3.30 22.51 -4.59
CA SER A 114 2.78 23.19 -5.78
C SER A 114 3.53 24.50 -5.98
N ALA A 115 4.07 24.73 -7.18
CA ALA A 115 4.77 25.98 -7.49
C ALA A 115 3.86 27.20 -7.25
N PRO A 116 4.37 28.33 -6.72
CA PRO A 116 3.59 29.55 -6.58
C PRO A 116 2.98 29.94 -7.93
N ARG A 117 1.68 30.21 -7.97
CA ARG A 117 1.01 30.72 -9.17
C ARG A 117 1.74 32.01 -9.60
N PRO A 118 2.28 32.10 -10.84
CA PRO A 118 2.97 33.30 -11.28
C PRO A 118 2.04 34.50 -11.16
N ALA A 119 2.57 35.60 -10.60
CA ALA A 119 1.80 36.82 -10.40
C ALA A 119 1.20 37.29 -11.75
N PRO A 120 -0.05 37.78 -11.77
CA PRO A 120 -0.64 38.31 -12.99
C PRO A 120 0.25 39.42 -13.54
N ALA A 121 0.61 39.32 -14.82
CA ALA A 121 1.45 40.30 -15.50
C ALA A 121 0.82 41.69 -15.33
N GLU A 122 1.55 42.60 -14.67
CA GLU A 122 1.11 43.98 -14.55
C GLU A 122 0.92 44.56 -15.96
N PRO A 123 -0.23 45.20 -16.25
CA PRO A 123 -0.42 45.83 -17.54
C PRO A 123 0.56 46.99 -17.64
N ARG A 124 1.52 46.89 -18.58
CA ARG A 124 2.36 48.01 -19.00
C ARG A 124 1.45 49.14 -19.46
N ARG A 125 1.48 50.25 -18.71
CA ARG A 125 0.90 51.52 -19.13
C ARG A 125 1.72 52.15 -20.24
#